data_AF-A0A2N5VVC2-F1
#
_entry.id   AF-A0A2N5VVC2-F1
#
_cell.length_a   1.000
_cell.length_b   1.000
_cell.length_c   1.000
_cell.angle_alpha   90.00
_cell.angle_beta   90.00
_cell.angle_gamma   90.00
#
_symmetry.space_group_name_H-M   'P 1'
#
loop_
_entity.id
_entity.type
_entity.pdbx_description
1 polymer ?
#
loop_
_entity_poly.entity_id
_entity_poly.type
_entity_poly.pdbx_seq_one_letter_code
_entity_poly.pdbx_strand_id
1 'polypeptide(L)'
;MNSPVNPLKKLKLTIFNSNPNSVSQPSANDHQLLTQSSSSASPSSSATSSSAFVPSSANQIHPLSHHLPGGNGFRNPWPSAASSSQFNLNNLISNGIPLQLAKKPPSDLQPVRTLPADLKLYVSQSEPSSPSPLPDKLVSTWLGHAGYLVQLPMLSRALANQKLRPFRILFDPMFSIRAGPTQWTGPKRLKPSPCHIKQIPAVDICLISHSHYDHLDYDTIQELSHRQPHLKYFVPLGLKSWFDCVSVPSEQVVELDWWQSRDWNPAHVRSSQQPPLPDRPSRQSSPVGDTCSIRITCVPAQHSSGRSLLDQNTSLWCGWVVEQLYSGSLPFKPEVIRTSSPDVASLLPPNPGTTPSSSSPQLKPNDHRNRRRKCCVYFAGDTGYRSPQDRDLICPAFKEIGERFGPIDFSMIPIWRGGSLSFVSWAGFRISDPNLLVAHHASPEDAIRIHQDVQSKHSIGIHHSCFVGNDLESLEALAELNRAKELYKIGSFNQPFGFGVVDVGETVEIDL
;
A
#
# COMPACT_ATOMS: atom_id res chain seq x y z
N MET A 1 -61.53 5.84 13.13
CA MET A 1 -61.65 5.07 14.38
C MET A 1 -60.76 3.83 14.26
N ASN A 2 -60.01 3.55 15.33
CA ASN A 2 -59.13 2.39 15.60
C ASN A 2 -57.71 2.36 14.99
N SER A 3 -56.79 3.01 15.71
CA SER A 3 -55.49 2.42 16.14
C SER A 3 -55.61 2.09 17.65
N PRO A 4 -54.72 1.28 18.27
CA PRO A 4 -53.36 1.72 18.66
C PRO A 4 -52.29 0.59 18.55
N VAL A 5 -51.06 0.77 18.02
CA VAL A 5 -49.85 1.45 18.52
C VAL A 5 -49.53 1.22 20.01
N ASN A 6 -48.48 0.44 20.27
CA ASN A 6 -47.87 0.20 21.59
C ASN A 6 -46.54 0.98 21.72
N PRO A 7 -46.16 1.50 22.91
CA PRO A 7 -45.16 2.57 23.01
C PRO A 7 -43.76 2.15 23.49
N LEU A 8 -42.83 3.05 23.17
CA LEU A 8 -41.42 3.16 23.57
C LEU A 8 -41.16 2.97 25.08
N LYS A 9 -40.14 2.16 25.41
CA LYS A 9 -39.51 2.13 26.74
C LYS A 9 -38.29 3.05 26.78
N LYS A 10 -38.39 4.11 27.60
CA LYS A 10 -37.28 4.95 28.07
C LYS A 10 -36.43 4.15 29.07
N LEU A 11 -35.12 4.16 28.93
CA LEU A 11 -34.18 3.69 29.96
C LEU A 11 -33.44 4.90 30.53
N LYS A 12 -33.64 5.12 31.84
CA LYS A 12 -33.08 6.20 32.65
C LYS A 12 -31.62 5.89 33.02
N LEU A 13 -30.80 6.92 32.88
CA LEU A 13 -29.48 7.11 33.48
C LEU A 13 -29.59 6.97 35.01
N THR A 14 -28.74 6.15 35.64
CA THR A 14 -28.55 6.15 37.10
C THR A 14 -27.06 6.32 37.40
N ILE A 15 -26.71 7.51 37.87
CA ILE A 15 -25.39 7.89 38.38
C ILE A 15 -25.35 7.46 39.86
N PHE A 16 -24.44 6.57 40.22
CA PHE A 16 -24.11 6.31 41.62
C PHE A 16 -22.93 7.18 42.03
N ASN A 17 -23.21 8.07 42.98
CA ASN A 17 -22.28 8.97 43.63
C ASN A 17 -22.02 8.41 45.03
N SER A 18 -20.78 8.05 45.37
CA SER A 18 -20.41 7.71 46.74
C SER A 18 -18.96 8.12 46.99
N ASN A 19 -18.84 9.27 47.64
CA ASN A 19 -17.65 9.76 48.33
C ASN A 19 -17.68 9.19 49.76
N PRO A 20 -16.52 8.92 50.39
CA PRO A 20 -16.22 9.72 51.57
C PRO A 20 -14.72 10.06 51.73
N ASN A 21 -14.46 11.32 52.07
CA ASN A 21 -13.21 11.76 52.70
C ASN A 21 -13.27 11.49 54.21
N SER A 22 -12.19 10.98 54.81
CA SER A 22 -11.45 11.69 55.87
C SER A 22 -10.30 10.87 56.48
N VAL A 23 -9.11 11.49 56.42
CA VAL A 23 -8.12 11.67 57.51
C VAL A 23 -7.31 10.44 58.00
N SER A 24 -6.01 10.42 57.67
CA SER A 24 -4.89 10.74 58.59
C SER A 24 -3.53 10.37 57.99
N GLN A 25 -2.58 11.31 58.03
CA GLN A 25 -1.14 11.04 57.95
C GLN A 25 -0.59 10.75 59.36
N PRO A 26 0.57 10.07 59.49
CA PRO A 26 1.80 10.85 59.75
C PRO A 26 3.13 10.27 59.19
N SER A 27 4.02 11.21 58.87
CA SER A 27 5.48 11.31 59.13
C SER A 27 6.50 10.19 58.86
N ALA A 28 7.63 10.66 58.32
CA ALA A 28 8.92 10.03 58.06
C ALA A 28 9.63 9.36 59.24
N ASN A 29 10.49 8.37 58.94
CA ASN A 29 11.94 8.39 59.23
C ASN A 29 12.65 7.12 58.70
N ASP A 30 13.84 7.36 58.13
CA ASP A 30 15.09 6.58 58.15
C ASP A 30 15.07 5.05 58.33
N HIS A 31 15.69 4.31 57.38
CA HIS A 31 17.05 3.75 57.59
C HIS A 31 17.55 2.89 56.40
N GLN A 32 18.78 3.22 56.03
CA GLN A 32 19.89 2.47 55.43
C GLN A 32 19.77 0.97 55.06
N LEU A 33 20.34 0.66 53.89
CA LEU A 33 21.30 -0.41 53.57
C LEU A 33 21.17 -1.76 54.31
N LEU A 34 21.02 -2.84 53.53
CA LEU A 34 21.96 -3.96 53.56
C LEU A 34 21.83 -4.84 52.33
N THR A 35 22.95 -4.93 51.62
CA THR A 35 23.32 -5.97 50.66
C THR A 35 23.18 -7.37 51.27
N GLN A 36 22.71 -8.34 50.48
CA GLN A 36 23.34 -9.67 50.47
C GLN A 36 22.98 -10.47 49.23
N SER A 37 24.06 -10.88 48.57
CA SER A 37 24.17 -11.89 47.53
C SER A 37 23.85 -13.29 48.05
N SER A 38 23.17 -14.11 47.24
CA SER A 38 23.33 -15.56 47.30
C SER A 38 23.09 -16.17 45.92
N SER A 39 24.16 -16.77 45.40
CA SER A 39 24.27 -17.61 44.21
C SER A 39 23.75 -19.04 44.45
N SER A 40 23.74 -19.82 43.36
CA SER A 40 23.52 -21.28 43.21
C SER A 40 22.08 -21.70 42.90
N ALA A 41 21.80 -22.71 42.08
CA ALA A 41 22.53 -23.39 41.01
C ALA A 41 21.45 -24.21 40.24
N SER A 42 21.59 -24.36 38.93
CA SER A 42 20.71 -25.17 38.10
C SER A 42 20.84 -26.68 38.38
N PRO A 43 19.86 -27.48 37.93
CA PRO A 43 20.23 -28.62 37.11
C PRO A 43 19.51 -28.67 35.77
N SER A 44 20.27 -29.14 34.80
CA SER A 44 19.96 -29.39 33.40
C SER A 44 19.06 -30.60 33.17
N SER A 45 18.19 -30.52 32.16
CA SER A 45 17.75 -31.68 31.38
C SER A 45 17.56 -31.31 29.92
N SER A 46 18.22 -32.08 29.07
CA SER A 46 18.39 -32.00 27.62
C SER A 46 17.11 -32.21 26.81
N ALA A 47 16.89 -31.40 25.76
CA ALA A 47 16.04 -31.74 24.63
C ALA A 47 16.65 -31.25 23.30
N THR A 48 16.93 -32.25 22.46
CA THR A 48 17.17 -32.33 21.02
C THR A 48 17.15 -31.06 20.14
N SER A 49 18.23 -30.92 19.40
CA SER A 49 18.58 -29.90 18.39
C SER A 49 17.68 -29.91 17.14
N SER A 50 17.09 -28.77 16.82
CA SER A 50 16.74 -28.36 15.46
C SER A 50 17.47 -27.05 15.16
N SER A 51 18.21 -27.01 14.05
CA SER A 51 19.21 -25.98 13.75
C SER A 51 18.57 -24.59 13.56
N ALA A 52 18.71 -23.73 14.57
CA ALA A 52 18.50 -22.30 14.45
C ALA A 52 19.65 -21.69 13.65
N PHE A 53 19.32 -20.96 12.59
CA PHE A 53 20.29 -20.19 11.81
C PHE A 53 20.78 -18.99 12.64
N VAL A 54 22.10 -18.90 12.82
CA VAL A 54 22.77 -17.81 13.52
C VAL A 54 22.71 -16.53 12.67
N PRO A 55 22.27 -15.38 13.21
CA PRO A 55 22.38 -14.12 12.49
C PRO A 55 23.85 -13.67 12.49
N SER A 56 24.46 -13.63 11.31
CA SER A 56 25.78 -13.01 11.16
C SER A 56 25.65 -11.49 11.22
N SER A 57 26.44 -10.90 12.13
CA SER A 57 26.82 -9.49 12.21
C SER A 57 25.80 -8.58 12.90
N ALA A 58 26.06 -8.37 14.20
CA ALA A 58 25.53 -7.26 14.98
C ALA A 58 25.93 -5.92 14.34
N ASN A 59 25.05 -5.38 13.50
CA ASN A 59 25.02 -3.93 13.28
C ASN A 59 24.54 -3.31 14.58
N GLN A 60 25.31 -2.34 15.10
CA GLN A 60 24.87 -1.46 16.17
C GLN A 60 23.46 -0.96 15.83
N ILE A 61 22.48 -1.35 16.64
CA ILE A 61 21.08 -0.92 16.48
C ILE A 61 21.05 0.55 16.91
N HIS A 62 21.38 1.45 15.98
CA HIS A 62 20.87 2.81 16.10
C HIS A 62 19.34 2.69 16.17
N PRO A 63 18.69 3.29 17.18
CA PRO A 63 17.24 3.29 17.23
C PRO A 63 16.73 3.88 15.92
N LEU A 64 15.94 3.08 15.18
CA LEU A 64 15.30 3.51 13.96
C LEU A 64 14.59 4.83 14.25
N SER A 65 14.92 5.89 13.51
CA SER A 65 14.54 7.26 13.86
C SER A 65 13.03 7.48 13.95
N HIS A 66 12.25 6.62 13.29
CA HIS A 66 10.79 6.62 13.27
C HIS A 66 10.13 5.84 14.43
N HIS A 67 10.88 5.08 15.22
CA HIS A 67 10.38 4.41 16.43
C HIS A 67 10.43 5.35 17.63
N LEU A 68 9.39 5.37 18.44
CA LEU A 68 9.41 6.07 19.73
C LEU A 68 10.15 5.24 20.79
N PRO A 69 10.87 5.89 21.73
CA PRO A 69 11.51 5.19 22.82
C PRO A 69 10.55 4.30 23.61
N GLY A 70 11.00 3.10 23.98
CA GLY A 70 10.21 2.13 24.74
C GLY A 70 9.15 1.38 23.93
N GLY A 71 9.14 1.48 22.59
CA GLY A 71 8.18 0.77 21.74
C GLY A 71 6.76 1.35 21.79
N ASN A 72 6.61 2.59 22.26
CA ASN A 72 5.32 3.25 22.46
C ASN A 72 4.76 3.89 21.17
N GLY A 73 4.98 3.25 20.02
CA GLY A 73 4.51 3.72 18.72
C GLY A 73 5.58 4.40 17.85
N PHE A 74 5.11 5.22 16.91
CA PHE A 74 5.90 5.69 15.78
C PHE A 74 5.81 7.20 15.57
N ARG A 75 6.76 7.77 14.83
CA ARG A 75 6.81 9.19 14.45
C ARG A 75 7.40 9.38 13.06
N ASN A 76 7.07 10.50 12.42
CA ASN A 76 7.80 10.94 11.24
C ASN A 76 9.21 11.42 11.64
N PRO A 77 10.28 10.90 11.03
CA PRO A 77 11.65 11.30 11.40
C PRO A 77 12.13 12.55 10.66
N TRP A 78 11.42 13.02 9.64
CA TRP A 78 11.89 14.10 8.76
C TRP A 78 11.42 15.49 9.24
N PRO A 79 12.27 16.52 9.11
CA PRO A 79 11.89 17.91 9.39
C PRO A 79 10.69 18.40 8.57
N SER A 80 10.48 17.87 7.36
CA SER A 80 9.32 18.16 6.51
C SER A 80 7.98 17.75 7.14
N ALA A 81 8.00 16.84 8.11
CA ALA A 81 6.82 16.43 8.86
C ALA A 81 6.64 17.22 10.17
N ALA A 82 7.65 18.00 10.57
CA ALA A 82 7.57 18.79 11.78
C ALA A 82 6.53 19.89 11.59
N SER A 83 5.40 19.75 12.27
CA SER A 83 4.57 20.90 12.60
C SER A 83 5.43 21.85 13.42
N SER A 84 5.68 23.07 12.94
CA SER A 84 6.17 24.14 13.82
C SER A 84 5.12 24.34 14.91
N SER A 85 5.31 23.72 16.07
CA SER A 85 4.86 24.21 17.38
C SER A 85 3.53 24.96 17.39
N GLN A 86 2.43 24.41 16.83
CA GLN A 86 1.10 25.03 16.91
C GLN A 86 -0.07 24.23 16.33
N PHE A 87 0.09 22.98 15.88
CA PHE A 87 -1.06 22.15 15.52
C PHE A 87 -1.71 21.50 16.75
N ASN A 88 -2.22 22.35 17.64
CA ASN A 88 -3.10 21.94 18.71
C ASN A 88 -4.52 22.00 18.15
N LEU A 89 -5.25 20.89 18.07
CA LEU A 89 -6.67 20.91 17.70
C LEU A 89 -7.44 21.92 18.59
N ASN A 90 -6.98 22.09 19.84
CA ASN A 90 -7.46 23.11 20.77
C ASN A 90 -7.23 24.56 20.27
N ASN A 91 -6.13 24.84 19.56
CA ASN A 91 -5.87 26.16 18.97
C ASN A 91 -6.76 26.45 17.74
N LEU A 92 -7.12 25.42 16.97
CA LEU A 92 -8.10 25.54 15.87
C LEU A 92 -9.52 25.73 16.38
N ILE A 93 -9.88 25.08 17.50
CA ILE A 93 -11.17 25.27 18.17
C ILE A 93 -11.22 26.65 18.85
N SER A 94 -10.11 27.14 19.41
CA SER A 94 -10.06 28.45 20.10
C SER A 94 -9.94 29.65 19.16
N ASN A 95 -9.21 29.52 18.04
CA ASN A 95 -8.95 30.62 17.11
C ASN A 95 -9.85 30.57 15.84
N GLY A 96 -10.67 29.53 15.73
CA GLY A 96 -11.50 29.25 14.55
C GLY A 96 -10.69 28.58 13.43
N ILE A 97 -11.37 27.73 12.66
CA ILE A 97 -10.84 27.22 11.39
C ILE A 97 -10.98 28.37 10.39
N PRO A 98 -9.90 28.86 9.76
CA PRO A 98 -10.03 29.99 8.85
C PRO A 98 -10.71 29.47 7.57
N LEU A 99 -11.98 29.82 7.39
CA LEU A 99 -12.82 29.34 6.29
C LEU A 99 -12.92 30.35 5.15
N GLN A 100 -12.89 29.88 3.91
CA GLN A 100 -13.16 30.67 2.72
C GLN A 100 -14.20 30.00 1.83
N LEU A 101 -14.89 30.77 0.99
CA LEU A 101 -15.80 30.22 -0.01
C LEU A 101 -15.01 29.46 -1.08
N ALA A 102 -15.50 28.29 -1.46
CA ALA A 102 -14.90 27.51 -2.53
C ALA A 102 -14.90 28.28 -3.86
N LYS A 103 -13.76 28.31 -4.57
CA LYS A 103 -13.68 28.90 -5.91
C LYS A 103 -14.35 27.96 -6.91
N LYS A 104 -15.02 28.53 -7.93
CA LYS A 104 -15.59 27.73 -9.00
C LYS A 104 -14.44 27.19 -9.88
N PRO A 105 -14.32 25.86 -10.07
CA PRO A 105 -13.32 25.29 -10.93
C PRO A 105 -13.59 25.66 -12.40
N PRO A 106 -12.60 25.50 -13.29
CA PRO A 106 -12.77 25.64 -14.73
C PRO A 106 -14.00 24.88 -15.24
N SER A 107 -14.75 25.47 -16.18
CA SER A 107 -16.05 24.94 -16.65
C SER A 107 -15.94 23.69 -17.53
N ASP A 108 -14.74 23.33 -17.96
CA ASP A 108 -14.43 22.21 -18.84
C ASP A 108 -14.14 20.90 -18.08
N LEU A 109 -13.83 20.97 -16.78
CA LEU A 109 -13.56 19.79 -15.98
C LEU A 109 -14.84 19.05 -15.61
N GLN A 110 -14.83 17.73 -15.81
CA GLN A 110 -15.91 16.84 -15.41
C GLN A 110 -15.56 16.09 -14.13
N PRO A 111 -16.51 15.92 -13.19
CA PRO A 111 -16.28 15.07 -12.02
C PRO A 111 -16.01 13.64 -12.44
N VAL A 112 -15.17 12.97 -11.66
CA VAL A 112 -14.98 11.52 -11.75
C VAL A 112 -16.33 10.82 -11.65
N ARG A 113 -16.55 9.86 -12.55
CA ARG A 113 -17.75 9.03 -12.61
C ARG A 113 -17.52 7.74 -11.82
N THR A 114 -18.63 7.09 -11.47
CA THR A 114 -18.60 5.71 -11.01
C THR A 114 -19.14 4.82 -12.12
N LEU A 115 -18.27 3.98 -12.65
CA LEU A 115 -18.58 2.96 -13.63
C LEU A 115 -18.76 1.61 -12.89
N PRO A 116 -19.60 0.71 -13.39
CA PRO A 116 -19.58 -0.68 -12.94
C PRO A 116 -18.16 -1.23 -13.11
N ALA A 117 -17.61 -1.88 -12.08
CA ALA A 117 -16.28 -2.44 -12.16
C ALA A 117 -16.24 -3.49 -13.28
N ASP A 118 -15.53 -3.18 -14.37
CA ASP A 118 -15.45 -4.03 -15.55
C ASP A 118 -14.72 -5.35 -15.24
N LEU A 119 -13.77 -5.31 -14.28
CA LEU A 119 -12.97 -6.45 -13.81
C LEU A 119 -12.47 -7.33 -14.97
N LYS A 120 -12.20 -6.72 -16.14
CA LYS A 120 -11.64 -7.34 -17.35
C LYS A 120 -10.18 -7.70 -17.11
N LEU A 121 -10.00 -8.70 -16.28
CA LEU A 121 -8.72 -9.29 -15.99
C LEU A 121 -8.40 -10.31 -17.08
N TYR A 122 -7.12 -10.54 -17.38
CA TYR A 122 -6.61 -11.53 -18.35
C TYR A 122 -7.28 -12.92 -18.34
N VAL A 123 -8.01 -13.29 -17.28
CA VAL A 123 -8.69 -14.60 -17.16
C VAL A 123 -10.03 -14.64 -17.93
N SER A 124 -10.51 -13.53 -18.51
CA SER A 124 -11.78 -13.52 -19.28
C SER A 124 -11.63 -13.61 -20.80
N GLN A 125 -10.41 -13.67 -21.35
CA GLN A 125 -10.25 -13.81 -22.81
C GLN A 125 -10.09 -15.30 -23.17
N SER A 126 -11.09 -15.79 -23.89
CA SER A 126 -11.28 -17.14 -24.42
C SER A 126 -10.02 -17.77 -25.04
N GLU A 127 -9.99 -19.11 -25.00
CA GLU A 127 -9.09 -20.08 -25.65
C GLU A 127 -7.97 -19.50 -26.55
N PRO A 128 -6.69 -19.90 -26.34
CA PRO A 128 -5.55 -19.41 -27.10
C PRO A 128 -5.59 -19.94 -28.54
N SER A 129 -6.39 -19.31 -29.39
CA SER A 129 -6.49 -19.64 -30.82
C SER A 129 -5.39 -18.98 -31.67
N SER A 130 -4.53 -18.14 -31.08
CA SER A 130 -3.43 -17.48 -31.78
C SER A 130 -2.11 -17.50 -30.99
N PRO A 131 -0.95 -17.73 -31.65
CA PRO A 131 0.38 -17.68 -31.03
C PRO A 131 0.88 -16.24 -30.74
N SER A 132 0.00 -15.29 -30.46
CA SER A 132 0.36 -13.90 -30.12
C SER A 132 1.15 -13.84 -28.80
N PRO A 133 2.21 -13.00 -28.68
CA PRO A 133 2.95 -12.83 -27.42
C PRO A 133 2.00 -12.55 -26.27
N LEU A 134 2.27 -13.11 -25.08
CA LEU A 134 1.49 -12.76 -23.89
C LEU A 134 1.58 -11.25 -23.72
N PRO A 135 0.46 -10.56 -23.43
CA PRO A 135 0.50 -9.12 -23.24
C PRO A 135 1.47 -8.81 -22.10
N ASP A 136 2.51 -8.04 -22.41
CA ASP A 136 3.51 -7.58 -21.44
C ASP A 136 2.99 -6.35 -20.71
N LYS A 137 1.82 -6.54 -20.10
CA LYS A 137 1.03 -5.47 -19.55
C LYS A 137 0.59 -5.80 -18.13
N LEU A 138 0.51 -4.77 -17.31
CA LEU A 138 -0.14 -4.81 -16.02
C LEU A 138 -1.59 -4.35 -16.18
N VAL A 139 -2.54 -4.99 -15.50
CA VAL A 139 -3.95 -4.54 -15.49
C VAL A 139 -4.26 -3.97 -14.13
N SER A 140 -4.91 -2.82 -14.11
CA SER A 140 -5.21 -2.13 -12.86
C SER A 140 -6.66 -1.61 -12.90
N THR A 141 -7.40 -1.80 -11.81
CA THR A 141 -8.78 -1.32 -11.66
C THR A 141 -8.86 -0.45 -10.41
N TRP A 142 -9.28 0.81 -10.58
CA TRP A 142 -9.49 1.69 -9.43
C TRP A 142 -10.83 1.37 -8.77
N LEU A 143 -10.81 0.98 -7.49
CA LEU A 143 -12.01 0.61 -6.73
C LEU A 143 -12.62 1.81 -5.98
N GLY A 144 -11.99 2.96 -6.08
CA GLY A 144 -12.37 4.20 -5.42
C GLY A 144 -11.52 4.50 -4.18
N HIS A 145 -11.34 5.79 -3.91
CA HIS A 145 -10.47 6.32 -2.86
C HIS A 145 -9.03 5.83 -3.03
N ALA A 146 -8.44 5.16 -2.04
CA ALA A 146 -7.16 4.48 -2.17
C ALA A 146 -7.28 3.01 -2.62
N GLY A 147 -8.50 2.47 -2.71
CA GLY A 147 -8.77 1.09 -3.07
C GLY A 147 -8.37 0.76 -4.50
N TYR A 148 -7.51 -0.24 -4.67
CA TYR A 148 -7.01 -0.63 -6.00
C TYR A 148 -6.89 -2.14 -6.15
N LEU A 149 -7.26 -2.67 -7.32
CA LEU A 149 -6.98 -4.06 -7.72
C LEU A 149 -5.95 -4.05 -8.86
N VAL A 150 -4.81 -4.69 -8.64
CA VAL A 150 -3.73 -4.79 -9.61
C VAL A 150 -3.49 -6.26 -9.96
N GLN A 151 -3.37 -6.54 -11.25
CA GLN A 151 -2.99 -7.83 -11.78
C GLN A 151 -1.67 -7.71 -12.53
N LEU A 152 -0.65 -8.40 -12.00
CA LEU A 152 0.70 -8.42 -12.56
C LEU A 152 0.75 -9.19 -13.89
N PRO A 153 1.72 -8.89 -14.77
CA PRO A 153 1.88 -9.59 -16.04
C PRO A 153 2.19 -11.08 -15.83
N MET A 154 1.86 -11.89 -16.83
CA MET A 154 2.23 -13.31 -16.87
C MET A 154 3.71 -13.46 -17.22
N LEU A 155 4.42 -14.34 -16.51
CA LEU A 155 5.85 -14.57 -16.75
C LEU A 155 6.14 -15.50 -17.94
N SER A 156 5.26 -16.46 -18.25
CA SER A 156 5.45 -17.36 -19.39
C SER A 156 4.16 -17.98 -19.90
N ARG A 157 4.15 -18.36 -21.19
CA ARG A 157 3.05 -19.14 -21.81
C ARG A 157 2.93 -20.54 -21.22
N ALA A 158 4.03 -21.14 -20.76
CA ALA A 158 3.99 -22.44 -20.11
C ALA A 158 3.11 -22.39 -18.84
N LEU A 159 3.19 -21.30 -18.07
CA LEU A 159 2.29 -21.07 -16.93
C LEU A 159 0.85 -20.82 -17.36
N ALA A 160 0.62 -20.13 -18.48
CA ALA A 160 -0.73 -19.96 -19.04
C ALA A 160 -1.35 -21.31 -19.45
N ASN A 161 -0.58 -22.19 -20.09
CA ASN A 161 -0.99 -23.54 -20.46
C ASN A 161 -1.24 -24.45 -19.25
N GLN A 162 -0.65 -24.15 -18.09
CA GLN A 162 -0.94 -24.82 -16.82
C GLN A 162 -2.24 -24.33 -16.15
N LYS A 163 -3.09 -23.56 -16.84
CA LYS A 163 -4.31 -22.94 -16.30
C LYS A 163 -4.04 -22.05 -15.07
N LEU A 164 -2.84 -21.50 -14.92
CA LEU A 164 -2.51 -20.61 -13.82
C LEU A 164 -2.92 -19.18 -14.17
N ARG A 165 -3.72 -18.55 -13.29
CA ARG A 165 -4.06 -17.13 -13.42
C ARG A 165 -2.87 -16.23 -13.08
N PRO A 166 -2.84 -14.98 -13.56
CA PRO A 166 -1.86 -13.99 -13.12
C PRO A 166 -2.02 -13.67 -11.62
N PHE A 167 -0.95 -13.12 -11.04
CA PHE A 167 -0.91 -12.73 -9.64
C PHE A 167 -1.71 -11.44 -9.42
N ARG A 168 -2.54 -11.39 -8.38
CA ARG A 168 -3.45 -10.27 -8.09
C ARG A 168 -3.25 -9.73 -6.70
N ILE A 169 -3.19 -8.41 -6.61
CA ILE A 169 -2.92 -7.66 -5.39
C ILE A 169 -4.06 -6.67 -5.19
N LEU A 170 -4.58 -6.62 -3.98
CA LEU A 170 -5.57 -5.66 -3.53
C LEU A 170 -4.88 -4.65 -2.60
N PHE A 171 -5.11 -3.36 -2.79
CA PHE A 171 -4.56 -2.28 -1.98
C PHE A 171 -5.69 -1.54 -1.29
N ASP A 172 -5.56 -1.29 0.03
CA ASP A 172 -6.48 -0.50 0.88
C ASP A 172 -7.97 -0.66 0.51
N PRO A 173 -8.52 -1.89 0.53
CA PRO A 173 -9.87 -2.11 0.05
C PRO A 173 -10.91 -1.53 1.00
N MET A 174 -11.67 -0.54 0.52
CA MET A 174 -12.74 0.15 1.26
C MET A 174 -14.06 0.12 0.49
N PHE A 175 -14.93 -0.84 0.81
CA PHE A 175 -16.22 -1.03 0.13
C PHE A 175 -17.41 -0.46 0.91
N SER A 176 -17.23 -0.22 2.21
CA SER A 176 -18.25 0.36 3.08
C SER A 176 -18.75 1.72 2.61
N ILE A 177 -19.97 2.06 3.04
CA ILE A 177 -20.61 3.34 2.71
C ILE A 177 -19.97 4.47 3.50
N ARG A 178 -19.51 4.22 4.73
CA ARG A 178 -18.86 5.21 5.58
C ARG A 178 -17.49 4.74 6.03
N ALA A 179 -16.54 5.67 6.06
CA ALA A 179 -15.27 5.48 6.74
C ALA A 179 -15.42 5.92 8.19
N GLY A 180 -15.67 4.96 9.09
CA GLY A 180 -15.82 5.22 10.52
C GLY A 180 -15.90 3.94 11.33
N PRO A 181 -15.96 4.05 12.68
CA PRO A 181 -16.07 2.90 13.56
C PRO A 181 -17.37 2.11 13.35
N THR A 182 -18.40 2.75 12.81
CA THR A 182 -19.67 2.12 12.45
C THR A 182 -20.20 2.71 11.14
N GLN A 183 -21.09 1.98 10.46
CA GLN A 183 -21.78 2.47 9.24
C GLN A 183 -22.75 3.65 9.48
N TRP A 184 -22.85 4.14 10.71
CA TRP A 184 -23.66 5.29 11.11
C TRP A 184 -22.81 6.54 11.44
N THR A 185 -21.50 6.37 11.56
CA THR A 185 -20.56 7.41 11.99
C THR A 185 -19.46 7.61 10.94
N GLY A 186 -18.81 8.78 10.96
CA GLY A 186 -17.75 9.11 10.00
C GLY A 186 -18.25 9.55 8.61
N PRO A 187 -17.33 10.02 7.74
CA PRO A 187 -17.64 10.48 6.40
C PRO A 187 -18.30 9.40 5.55
N LYS A 188 -19.41 9.76 4.91
CA LYS A 188 -20.08 8.95 3.90
C LYS A 188 -19.41 9.17 2.56
N ARG A 189 -19.18 8.09 1.80
CA ARG A 189 -18.69 8.20 0.43
C ARG A 189 -19.68 8.97 -0.45
N LEU A 190 -19.17 9.93 -1.22
CA LEU A 190 -19.87 10.66 -2.26
C LEU A 190 -20.07 9.77 -3.50
N LYS A 191 -19.02 9.11 -3.96
CA LYS A 191 -19.04 8.20 -5.11
C LYS A 191 -19.21 6.77 -4.62
N PRO A 192 -20.24 6.01 -5.02
CA PRO A 192 -20.48 4.65 -4.54
C PRO A 192 -19.38 3.66 -4.95
N SER A 193 -19.37 2.49 -4.33
CA SER A 193 -18.43 1.41 -4.71
C SER A 193 -18.75 0.96 -6.13
N PRO A 194 -17.76 0.75 -7.01
CA PRO A 194 -18.04 0.33 -8.38
C PRO A 194 -18.52 -1.11 -8.47
N CYS A 195 -18.34 -1.90 -7.40
CA CYS A 195 -18.90 -3.24 -7.24
C CYS A 195 -19.08 -3.59 -5.77
N HIS A 196 -19.83 -4.66 -5.51
CA HIS A 196 -19.92 -5.28 -4.19
C HIS A 196 -18.62 -6.07 -3.91
N ILE A 197 -18.15 -6.11 -2.67
CA ILE A 197 -16.96 -6.89 -2.26
C ILE A 197 -17.02 -8.36 -2.70
N LYS A 198 -18.23 -8.92 -2.74
CA LYS A 198 -18.54 -10.28 -3.22
C LYS A 198 -18.20 -10.52 -4.71
N GLN A 199 -18.05 -9.47 -5.49
CA GLN A 199 -17.67 -9.53 -6.90
C GLN A 199 -16.15 -9.46 -7.09
N ILE A 200 -15.39 -9.14 -6.03
CA ILE A 200 -13.93 -9.15 -6.11
C ILE A 200 -13.45 -10.58 -6.36
N PRO A 201 -12.63 -10.78 -7.41
CA PRO A 201 -12.16 -12.11 -7.77
C PRO A 201 -11.14 -12.59 -6.74
N ALA A 202 -10.70 -13.85 -6.87
CA ALA A 202 -9.62 -14.36 -6.03
C ALA A 202 -8.37 -13.47 -6.18
N VAL A 203 -7.89 -12.96 -5.04
CA VAL A 203 -6.67 -12.17 -4.89
C VAL A 203 -5.65 -12.93 -4.06
N ASP A 204 -4.36 -12.72 -4.33
CA ASP A 204 -3.30 -13.47 -3.65
C ASP A 204 -2.80 -12.73 -2.41
N ILE A 205 -2.75 -11.40 -2.47
CA ILE A 205 -2.27 -10.52 -1.41
C ILE A 205 -3.20 -9.31 -1.28
N CYS A 206 -3.45 -8.89 -0.04
CA CYS A 206 -4.03 -7.61 0.32
C CYS A 206 -2.96 -6.78 1.07
N LEU A 207 -2.75 -5.54 0.64
CA LEU A 207 -1.79 -4.61 1.22
C LEU A 207 -2.55 -3.48 1.90
N ILE A 208 -2.25 -3.25 3.18
CA ILE A 208 -2.82 -2.16 3.97
C ILE A 208 -1.74 -1.14 4.26
N SER A 209 -1.94 0.13 3.91
CA SER A 209 -0.95 1.19 4.15
C SER A 209 -0.91 1.64 5.60
N HIS A 210 -2.06 1.80 6.25
CA HIS A 210 -2.18 2.30 7.62
C HIS A 210 -3.58 2.04 8.19
N SER A 211 -3.82 2.46 9.43
CA SER A 211 -5.00 2.06 10.20
C SER A 211 -6.22 2.97 10.07
N HIS A 212 -6.21 4.05 9.30
CA HIS A 212 -7.39 4.93 9.16
C HIS A 212 -8.58 4.19 8.52
N TYR A 213 -9.81 4.63 8.84
CA TYR A 213 -11.05 3.93 8.48
C TYR A 213 -11.35 3.88 6.98
N ASP A 214 -10.81 4.81 6.20
CA ASP A 214 -10.95 4.91 4.76
C ASP A 214 -9.90 4.07 3.99
N HIS A 215 -8.94 3.48 4.70
CA HIS A 215 -7.93 2.56 4.16
C HIS A 215 -8.03 1.14 4.74
N LEU A 216 -8.52 1.02 5.98
CA LEU A 216 -8.74 -0.24 6.69
C LEU A 216 -10.20 -0.37 7.14
N ASP A 217 -10.99 -1.02 6.29
CA ASP A 217 -12.42 -1.22 6.46
C ASP A 217 -12.75 -2.57 7.11
N TYR A 218 -13.35 -2.54 8.30
CA TYR A 218 -13.68 -3.74 9.06
C TYR A 218 -14.55 -4.72 8.27
N ASP A 219 -15.66 -4.24 7.70
CA ASP A 219 -16.63 -5.09 7.01
C ASP A 219 -16.01 -5.74 5.76
N THR A 220 -15.16 -5.00 5.05
CA THR A 220 -14.40 -5.53 3.90
C THR A 220 -13.41 -6.61 4.33
N ILE A 221 -12.62 -6.38 5.38
CA ILE A 221 -11.62 -7.34 5.85
C ILE A 221 -12.29 -8.64 6.33
N GLN A 222 -13.39 -8.54 7.07
CA GLN A 222 -14.17 -9.71 7.50
C GLN A 222 -14.67 -10.54 6.32
N GLU A 223 -15.31 -9.90 5.35
CA GLU A 223 -15.85 -10.59 4.16
C GLU A 223 -14.73 -11.26 3.34
N LEU A 224 -13.59 -10.58 3.16
CA LEU A 224 -12.44 -11.13 2.43
C LEU A 224 -11.82 -12.32 3.16
N SER A 225 -11.60 -12.20 4.47
CA SER A 225 -11.00 -13.26 5.30
C SER A 225 -11.83 -14.55 5.25
N HIS A 226 -13.15 -14.42 5.40
CA HIS A 226 -14.07 -15.55 5.32
C HIS A 226 -14.15 -16.18 3.92
N ARG A 227 -14.18 -15.36 2.86
CA ARG A 227 -14.36 -15.86 1.48
C ARG A 227 -13.08 -16.33 0.83
N GLN A 228 -11.94 -15.80 1.25
CA GLN A 228 -10.63 -16.09 0.67
C GLN A 228 -9.65 -16.51 1.75
N PRO A 229 -9.79 -17.71 2.37
CA PRO A 229 -8.91 -18.16 3.46
C PRO A 229 -7.42 -18.27 3.10
N HIS A 230 -7.09 -18.22 1.81
CA HIS A 230 -5.73 -18.25 1.29
C HIS A 230 -5.08 -16.87 1.19
N LEU A 231 -5.87 -15.79 1.28
CA LEU A 231 -5.41 -14.42 1.15
C LEU A 231 -4.40 -14.10 2.26
N LYS A 232 -3.30 -13.46 1.89
CA LYS A 232 -2.38 -12.87 2.86
C LYS A 232 -2.53 -11.37 2.92
N TYR A 233 -2.55 -10.86 4.14
CA TYR A 233 -2.52 -9.44 4.45
C TYR A 233 -1.09 -9.05 4.79
N PHE A 234 -0.54 -8.05 4.11
CA PHE A 234 0.68 -7.38 4.58
C PHE A 234 0.29 -6.03 5.13
N VAL A 235 0.77 -5.76 6.33
CA VAL A 235 0.37 -4.61 7.13
C VAL A 235 1.60 -3.96 7.76
N PRO A 236 1.58 -2.65 8.02
CA PRO A 236 2.65 -1.99 8.75
C PRO A 236 2.75 -2.52 10.18
N LEU A 237 3.96 -2.47 10.73
CA LEU A 237 4.27 -2.92 12.08
C LEU A 237 3.31 -2.34 13.14
N GLY A 238 2.83 -3.18 14.06
CA GLY A 238 1.89 -2.84 15.12
C GLY A 238 0.41 -3.07 14.75
N LEU A 239 0.08 -3.17 13.47
CA LEU A 239 -1.30 -3.28 12.99
C LEU A 239 -1.87 -4.71 13.02
N LYS A 240 -1.04 -5.75 13.11
CA LYS A 240 -1.51 -7.15 13.22
C LYS A 240 -2.35 -7.37 14.47
N SER A 241 -2.06 -6.67 15.55
CA SER A 241 -2.87 -6.72 16.78
C SER A 241 -4.35 -6.44 16.50
N TRP A 242 -4.65 -5.47 15.61
CA TRP A 242 -6.01 -5.17 15.18
C TRP A 242 -6.63 -6.34 14.41
N PHE A 243 -5.87 -6.97 13.51
CA PHE A 243 -6.31 -8.15 12.75
C PHE A 243 -6.62 -9.34 13.66
N ASP A 244 -5.78 -9.58 14.66
CA ASP A 244 -5.99 -10.61 15.68
C ASP A 244 -7.29 -10.30 16.47
N CYS A 245 -7.51 -9.04 16.87
CA CYS A 245 -8.73 -8.62 17.57
C CYS A 245 -10.00 -8.83 16.74
N VAL A 246 -9.93 -8.65 15.42
CA VAL A 246 -11.07 -8.90 14.52
C VAL A 246 -11.11 -10.35 14.02
N SER A 247 -10.39 -11.27 14.66
CA SER A 247 -10.43 -12.71 14.37
C SER A 247 -10.00 -13.09 12.95
N VAL A 248 -9.14 -12.30 12.31
CA VAL A 248 -8.43 -12.76 11.11
C VAL A 248 -7.32 -13.72 11.55
N PRO A 249 -7.22 -14.93 10.98
CA PRO A 249 -6.20 -15.89 11.37
C PRO A 249 -4.79 -15.30 11.30
N SER A 250 -4.03 -15.42 12.39
CA SER A 250 -2.70 -14.79 12.52
C SER A 250 -1.73 -15.20 11.41
N GLU A 251 -1.86 -16.40 10.86
CA GLU A 251 -1.04 -16.90 9.76
C GLU A 251 -1.33 -16.20 8.43
N GLN A 252 -2.48 -15.55 8.29
CA GLN A 252 -2.81 -14.73 7.12
C GLN A 252 -2.12 -13.37 7.15
N VAL A 253 -1.63 -12.90 8.30
CA VAL A 253 -1.16 -11.53 8.48
C VAL A 253 0.35 -11.49 8.64
N VAL A 254 0.99 -10.68 7.81
CA VAL A 254 2.44 -10.43 7.83
C VAL A 254 2.69 -8.97 8.14
N GLU A 255 3.38 -8.71 9.25
CA GLU A 255 3.82 -7.35 9.61
C GLU A 255 5.20 -7.04 9.07
N LEU A 256 5.35 -5.79 8.60
CA LEU A 256 6.63 -5.27 8.15
C LEU A 256 6.86 -3.84 8.65
N ASP A 257 8.07 -3.61 9.15
CA ASP A 257 8.60 -2.26 9.39
C ASP A 257 9.12 -1.65 8.07
N TRP A 258 9.35 -0.35 8.05
CA TRP A 258 9.95 0.33 6.91
C TRP A 258 11.26 -0.32 6.48
N TRP A 259 11.40 -0.46 5.17
CA TRP A 259 12.50 -1.12 4.47
C TRP A 259 12.61 -2.64 4.68
N GLN A 260 11.71 -3.25 5.46
CA GLN A 260 11.60 -4.69 5.50
C GLN A 260 10.89 -5.20 4.26
N SER A 261 11.43 -6.30 3.72
CA SER A 261 10.88 -6.97 2.54
C SER A 261 10.56 -8.43 2.86
N ARG A 262 9.56 -8.97 2.18
CA ARG A 262 9.25 -10.40 2.18
C ARG A 262 9.06 -10.90 0.78
N ASP A 263 9.72 -12.02 0.49
CA ASP A 263 9.53 -12.75 -0.75
C ASP A 263 8.37 -13.71 -0.58
N TRP A 264 7.39 -13.59 -1.47
CA TRP A 264 6.24 -14.44 -1.59
C TRP A 264 6.37 -15.32 -2.83
N ASN A 265 6.20 -16.64 -2.67
CA ASN A 265 6.20 -17.57 -3.79
C ASN A 265 4.75 -17.88 -4.20
N PRO A 266 4.28 -17.47 -5.40
CA PRO A 266 2.94 -17.75 -5.88
C PRO A 266 2.54 -19.24 -5.87
N ALA A 267 3.52 -20.15 -5.98
CA ALA A 267 3.27 -21.60 -5.99
C ALA A 267 2.78 -22.14 -4.63
N HIS A 268 3.23 -21.56 -3.53
CA HIS A 268 2.89 -22.05 -2.18
C HIS A 268 1.39 -21.91 -1.88
N VAL A 269 0.76 -20.81 -2.31
CA VAL A 269 -0.68 -20.56 -2.08
C VAL A 269 -1.55 -21.39 -3.02
N ARG A 270 -1.14 -21.54 -4.28
CA ARG A 270 -1.96 -22.20 -5.31
C ARG A 270 -2.08 -23.70 -5.09
N SER A 271 -1.09 -24.33 -4.45
CA SER A 271 -1.18 -25.75 -4.04
C SER A 271 -2.31 -26.01 -3.04
N SER A 272 -2.60 -25.04 -2.15
CA SER A 272 -3.71 -25.13 -1.18
C SER A 272 -5.10 -24.90 -1.79
N GLN A 273 -5.18 -24.49 -3.07
CA GLN A 273 -6.43 -24.19 -3.78
C GLN A 273 -6.88 -25.33 -4.71
N GLN A 274 -6.08 -26.38 -4.90
CA GLN A 274 -6.46 -27.53 -5.73
C GLN A 274 -7.10 -28.62 -4.86
N PRO A 275 -8.25 -29.21 -5.27
CA PRO A 275 -8.74 -30.45 -4.69
C PRO A 275 -7.67 -31.54 -4.79
N PRO A 276 -7.55 -32.47 -3.82
CA PRO A 276 -6.66 -33.61 -3.94
C PRO A 276 -7.01 -34.37 -5.23
N LEU A 277 -6.06 -34.43 -6.18
CA LEU A 277 -6.21 -35.28 -7.36
C LEU A 277 -6.10 -36.74 -6.90
N PRO A 278 -6.97 -37.65 -7.39
CA PRO A 278 -6.81 -39.07 -7.11
C PRO A 278 -5.47 -39.58 -7.63
N ASP A 279 -4.81 -40.38 -6.79
CA ASP A 279 -3.45 -40.92 -6.89
C ASP A 279 -2.90 -41.00 -8.32
N ARG A 280 -2.16 -39.96 -8.71
CA ARG A 280 -1.21 -40.04 -9.81
C ARG A 280 0.19 -40.17 -9.21
N PRO A 281 0.99 -41.17 -9.62
CA PRO A 281 2.34 -41.32 -9.10
C PRO A 281 3.12 -40.03 -9.34
N SER A 282 3.74 -39.55 -8.27
CA SER A 282 4.57 -38.35 -8.22
C SER A 282 5.60 -38.40 -9.35
N ARG A 283 5.33 -37.70 -10.46
CA ARG A 283 6.38 -37.38 -11.41
C ARG A 283 7.36 -36.48 -10.67
N GLN A 284 8.56 -37.03 -10.43
CA GLN A 284 9.72 -36.28 -9.99
C GLN A 284 9.77 -34.97 -10.79
N SER A 285 9.70 -33.86 -10.06
CA SER A 285 9.91 -32.52 -10.58
C SER A 285 11.28 -32.48 -11.24
N SER A 286 11.32 -32.52 -12.57
CA SER A 286 12.56 -32.31 -13.31
C SER A 286 13.15 -30.93 -12.95
N PRO A 287 14.49 -30.82 -12.87
CA PRO A 287 15.17 -29.76 -12.16
C PRO A 287 15.47 -28.55 -13.06
N VAL A 288 15.50 -27.35 -12.45
CA VAL A 288 16.00 -26.07 -12.99
C VAL A 288 15.20 -25.47 -14.16
N GLY A 289 14.41 -24.42 -13.87
CA GLY A 289 13.87 -23.53 -14.91
C GLY A 289 12.77 -22.62 -14.38
N ASP A 290 13.08 -21.35 -14.16
CA ASP A 290 12.16 -20.24 -13.89
C ASP A 290 11.44 -20.25 -12.52
N THR A 291 12.16 -19.85 -11.45
CA THR A 291 11.51 -19.50 -10.18
C THR A 291 10.98 -18.07 -10.22
N CYS A 292 9.65 -17.91 -10.11
CA CYS A 292 8.98 -16.64 -9.88
C CYS A 292 8.85 -16.36 -8.38
N SER A 293 9.12 -15.13 -7.95
CA SER A 293 8.69 -14.67 -6.64
C SER A 293 8.27 -13.21 -6.69
N ILE A 294 7.30 -12.87 -5.86
CA ILE A 294 6.81 -11.51 -5.64
C ILE A 294 7.48 -10.99 -4.38
N ARG A 295 8.27 -9.93 -4.48
CA ARG A 295 8.85 -9.26 -3.32
C ARG A 295 7.97 -8.09 -2.92
N ILE A 296 7.53 -8.08 -1.67
CA ILE A 296 6.74 -7.00 -1.09
C ILE A 296 7.63 -6.27 -0.09
N THR A 297 7.78 -4.96 -0.25
CA THR A 297 8.58 -4.10 0.63
C THR A 297 7.71 -3.02 1.22
N CYS A 298 7.72 -2.93 2.55
CA CYS A 298 7.13 -1.81 3.30
C CYS A 298 8.07 -0.61 3.15
N VAL A 299 7.59 0.51 2.60
CA VAL A 299 8.43 1.71 2.38
C VAL A 299 7.88 2.90 3.15
N PRO A 300 8.72 3.88 3.52
CA PRO A 300 8.27 5.00 4.34
C PRO A 300 7.22 5.88 3.66
N ALA A 301 6.36 6.46 4.48
CA ALA A 301 5.41 7.51 4.11
C ALA A 301 5.40 8.59 5.20
N GLN A 302 5.07 9.83 4.82
CA GLN A 302 4.94 10.95 5.76
C GLN A 302 3.47 11.08 6.18
N HIS A 303 3.04 10.31 7.17
CA HIS A 303 1.64 10.27 7.58
C HIS A 303 1.50 9.97 9.09
N SER A 304 0.37 9.41 9.50
CA SER A 304 0.06 9.00 10.86
C SER A 304 -0.87 7.77 10.84
N SER A 305 -1.17 7.21 12.01
CA SER A 305 -2.18 6.15 12.14
C SER A 305 -3.06 6.38 13.36
N GLY A 306 -4.25 5.78 13.41
CA GLY A 306 -5.11 5.80 14.59
C GLY A 306 -6.57 5.58 14.25
N ARG A 307 -7.32 4.93 15.14
CA ARG A 307 -8.76 4.65 14.97
C ARG A 307 -9.61 5.21 16.10
N SER A 308 -8.97 5.64 17.18
CA SER A 308 -9.55 6.12 18.42
C SER A 308 -8.66 7.24 19.00
N LEU A 309 -9.06 7.80 20.14
CA LEU A 309 -8.29 8.84 20.80
C LEU A 309 -7.03 8.32 21.52
N LEU A 310 -6.90 7.00 21.68
CA LEU A 310 -5.85 6.37 22.51
C LEU A 310 -4.83 5.55 21.72
N ASP A 311 -5.05 5.32 20.43
CA ASP A 311 -4.20 4.49 19.55
C ASP A 311 -3.51 5.32 18.46
N GLN A 312 -3.42 6.64 18.65
CA GLN A 312 -2.71 7.51 17.72
C GLN A 312 -1.25 7.08 17.62
N ASN A 313 -0.82 6.76 16.40
CA ASN A 313 0.52 6.34 16.03
C ASN A 313 1.06 5.12 16.78
N THR A 314 0.18 4.27 17.35
CA THR A 314 0.61 3.01 17.98
C THR A 314 0.96 1.93 16.96
N SER A 315 0.43 2.03 15.73
CA SER A 315 0.85 1.26 14.56
C SER A 315 1.61 2.15 13.58
N LEU A 316 2.43 1.55 12.73
CA LEU A 316 3.13 2.25 11.68
C LEU A 316 2.17 2.57 10.50
N TRP A 317 2.60 3.47 9.62
CA TRP A 317 1.98 3.79 8.33
C TRP A 317 3.03 3.66 7.23
N CYS A 318 2.67 3.27 6.01
CA CYS A 318 3.64 3.02 4.96
C CYS A 318 3.07 3.16 3.55
N GLY A 319 3.97 3.26 2.57
CA GLY A 319 3.70 2.84 1.21
C GLY A 319 4.14 1.39 0.99
N TRP A 320 3.84 0.83 -0.18
CA TRP A 320 4.22 -0.52 -0.59
C TRP A 320 4.91 -0.51 -1.94
N VAL A 321 6.06 -1.16 -2.05
CA VAL A 321 6.68 -1.52 -3.33
C VAL A 321 6.52 -3.02 -3.55
N VAL A 322 6.03 -3.41 -4.73
CA VAL A 322 5.87 -4.81 -5.13
C VAL A 322 6.67 -5.08 -6.39
N GLU A 323 7.65 -5.98 -6.29
CA GLU A 323 8.48 -6.39 -7.42
C GLU A 323 8.16 -7.83 -7.83
N GLN A 324 7.83 -8.02 -9.11
CA GLN A 324 7.76 -9.36 -9.71
C GLN A 324 9.14 -9.75 -10.21
N LEU A 325 9.75 -10.72 -9.54
CA LEU A 325 11.13 -11.14 -9.79
C LEU A 325 11.14 -12.58 -10.33
N TYR A 326 12.06 -12.88 -11.25
CA TYR A 326 12.19 -14.21 -11.83
C TYR A 326 13.66 -14.61 -12.04
N SER A 327 13.94 -15.92 -11.98
CA SER A 327 15.28 -16.47 -12.21
C SER A 327 15.30 -17.34 -13.46
N GLY A 328 15.84 -16.84 -14.57
CA GLY A 328 15.94 -17.57 -15.84
C GLY A 328 15.88 -16.65 -17.07
N SER A 329 16.01 -17.22 -18.26
CA SER A 329 15.82 -16.48 -19.53
C SER A 329 14.32 -16.34 -19.81
N LEU A 330 13.83 -15.11 -20.05
CA LEU A 330 12.49 -14.95 -20.63
C LEU A 330 12.45 -15.79 -21.92
N PRO A 331 11.39 -16.60 -22.16
CA PRO A 331 11.31 -17.44 -23.36
C PRO A 331 11.16 -16.64 -24.67
N PHE A 332 11.30 -15.32 -24.65
CA PHE A 332 11.28 -14.47 -25.83
C PHE A 332 12.51 -13.55 -25.86
N LYS A 333 13.39 -13.76 -26.85
CA LYS A 333 14.12 -12.64 -27.44
C LYS A 333 13.10 -11.84 -28.24
N PRO A 334 13.04 -10.50 -28.12
CA PRO A 334 12.35 -9.71 -29.13
C PRO A 334 12.96 -10.08 -30.48
N GLU A 335 12.12 -10.48 -31.41
CA GLU A 335 12.50 -10.70 -32.79
C GLU A 335 13.04 -9.37 -33.29
N VAL A 336 14.36 -9.27 -33.41
CA VAL A 336 15.00 -8.17 -34.11
C VAL A 336 14.43 -8.24 -35.52
N ILE A 337 13.53 -7.30 -35.83
CA ILE A 337 13.10 -7.06 -37.20
C ILE A 337 14.39 -6.80 -37.97
N ARG A 338 14.85 -7.80 -38.70
CA ARG A 338 15.91 -7.64 -39.68
C ARG A 338 15.29 -6.78 -40.77
N THR A 339 15.41 -5.47 -40.63
CA THR A 339 15.31 -4.59 -41.79
C THR A 339 16.42 -5.04 -42.73
N SER A 340 16.01 -5.59 -43.87
CA SER A 340 16.90 -5.91 -44.97
C SER A 340 17.61 -4.63 -45.41
N SER A 341 18.84 -4.44 -44.96
CA SER A 341 19.78 -3.52 -45.62
C SER A 341 20.19 -4.12 -46.96
N PRO A 342 20.42 -3.31 -48.00
CA PRO A 342 21.49 -3.57 -48.93
C PRO A 342 22.80 -2.96 -48.40
N ASP A 343 23.75 -3.85 -48.18
CA ASP A 343 25.21 -3.72 -48.22
C ASP A 343 25.84 -2.32 -48.37
N VAL A 344 26.52 -1.86 -47.32
CA VAL A 344 27.79 -1.11 -47.45
C VAL A 344 28.68 -1.43 -46.24
N ALA A 345 29.46 -2.50 -46.33
CA ALA A 345 30.67 -2.70 -45.52
C ALA A 345 31.49 -3.90 -46.03
N SER A 346 31.95 -3.84 -47.27
CA SER A 346 33.20 -4.49 -47.63
C SER A 346 34.34 -3.50 -47.34
N LEU A 347 35.52 -4.05 -47.03
CA LEU A 347 36.75 -3.40 -46.55
C LEU A 347 36.91 -3.44 -45.02
N LEU A 348 37.44 -4.56 -44.53
CA LEU A 348 38.64 -4.66 -43.68
C LEU A 348 38.98 -6.16 -43.43
N PRO A 349 40.26 -6.58 -43.43
CA PRO A 349 40.65 -8.00 -43.34
C PRO A 349 40.65 -8.56 -41.90
N PRO A 350 40.53 -9.89 -41.72
CA PRO A 350 40.43 -10.52 -40.41
C PRO A 350 41.79 -10.75 -39.74
N ASN A 351 41.88 -10.47 -38.43
CA ASN A 351 42.99 -10.90 -37.56
C ASN A 351 42.75 -12.34 -37.05
N PRO A 352 43.74 -13.25 -37.09
CA PRO A 352 43.62 -14.57 -36.50
C PRO A 352 44.17 -14.57 -35.06
N GLY A 353 43.40 -15.16 -34.14
CA GLY A 353 43.95 -15.67 -32.88
C GLY A 353 43.20 -15.23 -31.65
N THR A 354 42.25 -16.05 -31.20
CA THR A 354 42.12 -16.54 -29.81
C THR A 354 40.89 -17.44 -29.69
N THR A 355 41.12 -18.71 -29.42
CA THR A 355 40.11 -19.67 -28.97
C THR A 355 39.82 -19.46 -27.48
N PRO A 356 38.56 -19.31 -27.03
CA PRO A 356 38.25 -19.37 -25.61
C PRO A 356 38.00 -20.82 -25.18
N SER A 357 38.80 -21.30 -24.24
CA SER A 357 38.60 -22.55 -23.52
C SER A 357 37.32 -22.52 -22.70
N SER A 358 36.50 -23.55 -22.85
CA SER A 358 35.26 -23.80 -22.12
C SER A 358 35.52 -24.16 -20.65
N SER A 359 35.09 -23.31 -19.72
CA SER A 359 34.71 -23.76 -18.37
C SER A 359 33.58 -22.86 -17.84
N SER A 360 32.36 -23.34 -17.97
CA SER A 360 31.18 -22.70 -17.37
C SER A 360 31.14 -23.02 -15.87
N PRO A 361 31.04 -22.04 -14.96
CA PRO A 361 30.87 -22.32 -13.54
C PRO A 361 29.48 -22.92 -13.28
N GLN A 362 29.43 -24.04 -12.56
CA GLN A 362 28.16 -24.64 -12.11
C GLN A 362 27.42 -23.68 -11.16
N LEU A 363 26.16 -23.35 -11.49
CA LEU A 363 25.28 -22.51 -10.69
C LEU A 363 24.84 -23.21 -9.39
N LYS A 364 24.92 -22.50 -8.27
CA LYS A 364 24.24 -22.86 -7.02
C LYS A 364 22.81 -22.26 -7.00
N PRO A 365 21.78 -23.00 -6.56
CA PRO A 365 20.37 -22.62 -6.72
C PRO A 365 19.85 -21.45 -5.85
N ASN A 366 20.67 -20.84 -4.98
CA ASN A 366 20.25 -19.81 -4.03
C ASN A 366 20.97 -18.45 -4.17
N ASP A 367 21.54 -18.13 -5.33
CA ASP A 367 22.17 -16.82 -5.52
C ASP A 367 21.12 -15.72 -5.82
N HIS A 368 20.79 -14.93 -4.81
CA HIS A 368 19.88 -13.77 -4.92
C HIS A 368 20.34 -12.72 -5.94
N ARG A 369 21.61 -12.76 -6.39
CA ARG A 369 22.20 -11.78 -7.32
C ARG A 369 21.76 -11.95 -8.77
N ASN A 370 21.07 -13.05 -9.12
CA ASN A 370 20.75 -13.38 -10.51
C ASN A 370 19.26 -13.27 -10.88
N ARG A 371 18.46 -12.59 -10.05
CA ARG A 371 17.02 -12.40 -10.29
C ARG A 371 16.78 -11.13 -11.10
N ARG A 372 16.03 -11.27 -12.19
CA ARG A 372 15.60 -10.15 -13.02
C ARG A 372 14.23 -9.64 -12.56
N ARG A 373 14.01 -8.33 -12.67
CA ARG A 373 12.71 -7.70 -12.37
C ARG A 373 11.87 -7.62 -13.63
N LYS A 374 10.64 -8.17 -13.57
CA LYS A 374 9.65 -8.12 -14.64
C LYS A 374 8.74 -6.90 -14.53
N CYS A 375 8.34 -6.57 -13.31
CA CYS A 375 7.40 -5.49 -13.02
C CYS A 375 7.68 -4.94 -11.62
N CYS A 376 7.52 -3.64 -11.43
CA CYS A 376 7.60 -2.92 -10.16
C CYS A 376 6.39 -2.00 -10.00
N VAL A 377 5.62 -2.20 -8.92
CA VAL A 377 4.45 -1.39 -8.58
C VAL A 377 4.72 -0.65 -7.28
N TYR A 378 4.35 0.63 -7.23
CA TYR A 378 4.38 1.43 -6.02
C TYR A 378 2.98 1.90 -5.63
N PHE A 379 2.64 1.73 -4.38
CA PHE A 379 1.43 2.26 -3.78
C PHE A 379 1.84 3.18 -2.63
N ALA A 380 1.57 4.48 -2.77
CA ALA A 380 2.03 5.46 -1.80
C ALA A 380 1.23 5.43 -0.49
N GLY A 381 0.04 4.80 -0.48
CA GLY A 381 -0.93 4.98 0.59
C GLY A 381 -1.34 6.45 0.71
N ASP A 382 -1.57 6.89 1.94
CA ASP A 382 -1.68 8.30 2.26
C ASP A 382 -0.37 8.85 2.80
N THR A 383 0.00 10.01 2.28
CA THR A 383 1.31 10.57 2.58
C THR A 383 1.35 12.05 2.26
N GLY A 384 2.02 12.82 3.10
CA GLY A 384 2.49 14.16 2.79
C GLY A 384 3.83 14.10 2.04
N TYR A 385 4.32 15.26 1.66
CA TYR A 385 5.57 15.36 0.90
C TYR A 385 6.48 16.49 1.37
N ARG A 386 5.92 17.59 1.86
CA ARG A 386 6.68 18.80 2.20
C ARG A 386 6.24 19.39 3.53
N SER A 387 7.07 20.30 4.05
CA SER A 387 6.70 21.11 5.21
C SER A 387 5.56 22.08 4.87
N PRO A 388 4.63 22.32 5.81
CA PRO A 388 3.65 23.39 5.69
C PRO A 388 4.27 24.80 5.68
N GLN A 389 5.44 24.97 6.31
CA GLN A 389 6.12 26.26 6.48
C GLN A 389 7.13 26.55 5.36
N ASP A 390 7.76 25.50 4.83
CA ASP A 390 8.80 25.60 3.80
C ASP A 390 8.50 24.62 2.67
N ARG A 391 8.20 25.17 1.48
CA ARG A 391 7.84 24.37 0.29
C ARG A 391 9.01 23.58 -0.30
N ASP A 392 10.23 24.01 0.00
CA ASP A 392 11.46 23.37 -0.49
C ASP A 392 11.97 22.31 0.49
N LEU A 393 11.53 22.37 1.76
CA LEU A 393 11.78 21.33 2.74
C LEU A 393 10.86 20.13 2.52
N ILE A 394 11.38 19.14 1.79
CA ILE A 394 10.66 17.94 1.37
C ILE A 394 11.10 16.68 2.12
N CYS A 395 10.23 15.67 2.10
CA CYS A 395 10.49 14.34 2.62
C CYS A 395 11.47 13.60 1.71
N PRO A 396 12.68 13.22 2.18
CA PRO A 396 13.68 12.57 1.35
C PRO A 396 13.32 11.11 0.99
N ALA A 397 12.34 10.51 1.66
CA ALA A 397 12.01 9.09 1.50
C ALA A 397 11.60 8.72 0.08
N PHE A 398 10.88 9.59 -0.63
CA PHE A 398 10.42 9.29 -1.99
C PHE A 398 11.56 9.22 -2.99
N LYS A 399 12.55 10.10 -2.84
CA LYS A 399 13.78 10.03 -3.63
C LYS A 399 14.55 8.75 -3.31
N GLU A 400 14.65 8.37 -2.04
CA GLU A 400 15.27 7.12 -1.62
C GLU A 400 14.53 5.88 -2.19
N ILE A 401 13.20 5.91 -2.25
CA ILE A 401 12.38 4.88 -2.90
C ILE A 401 12.74 4.79 -4.40
N GLY A 402 12.83 5.92 -5.10
CA GLY A 402 13.25 5.95 -6.50
C GLY A 402 14.69 5.48 -6.72
N GLU A 403 15.62 5.83 -5.84
CA GLU A 403 17.01 5.36 -5.91
C GLU A 403 17.13 3.84 -5.70
N ARG A 404 16.27 3.25 -4.86
CA ARG A 404 16.28 1.80 -4.56
C ARG A 404 15.51 0.96 -5.58
N PHE A 405 14.36 1.45 -6.03
CA PHE A 405 13.40 0.67 -6.81
C PHE A 405 13.16 1.23 -8.21
N GLY A 406 13.59 2.46 -8.50
CA GLY A 406 13.40 3.09 -9.80
C GLY A 406 14.11 2.37 -10.95
N PRO A 407 13.63 2.53 -12.20
CA PRO A 407 12.33 3.11 -12.54
C PRO A 407 11.18 2.17 -12.12
N ILE A 408 10.11 2.74 -11.56
CA ILE A 408 8.90 2.02 -11.13
C ILE A 408 7.91 2.00 -12.29
N ASP A 409 7.34 0.86 -12.63
CA ASP A 409 6.49 0.75 -13.83
C ASP A 409 5.13 1.41 -13.62
N PHE A 410 4.52 1.22 -12.45
CA PHE A 410 3.22 1.81 -12.12
C PHE A 410 3.17 2.30 -10.67
N SER A 411 2.75 3.55 -10.48
CA SER A 411 2.53 4.14 -9.15
C SER A 411 1.10 4.63 -8.94
N MET A 412 0.57 4.37 -7.75
CA MET A 412 -0.69 4.92 -7.27
C MET A 412 -0.37 5.95 -6.18
N ILE A 413 -0.65 7.23 -6.45
CA ILE A 413 -0.18 8.36 -5.63
C ILE A 413 -1.38 9.23 -5.21
N PRO A 414 -1.55 9.58 -3.92
CA PRO A 414 -2.66 10.40 -3.48
C PRO A 414 -2.56 11.82 -4.06
N ILE A 415 -3.68 12.37 -4.53
CA ILE A 415 -3.74 13.72 -5.12
C ILE A 415 -4.69 14.65 -4.37
N TRP A 416 -4.99 14.39 -3.11
CA TRP A 416 -5.93 15.22 -2.36
C TRP A 416 -5.44 15.44 -0.94
N ARG A 417 -5.23 16.71 -0.61
CA ARG A 417 -4.73 17.18 0.68
C ARG A 417 -5.77 17.17 1.81
N GLY A 418 -6.98 16.69 1.56
CA GLY A 418 -8.10 16.88 2.48
C GLY A 418 -8.67 18.31 2.37
N GLY A 419 -9.93 18.40 1.99
CA GLY A 419 -10.71 19.62 2.01
C GLY A 419 -11.77 19.46 3.07
N SER A 420 -11.59 20.11 4.22
CA SER A 420 -12.66 20.33 5.20
C SER A 420 -13.10 19.09 6.00
N LEU A 421 -13.47 19.28 7.27
CA LEU A 421 -14.44 18.39 7.90
C LEU A 421 -15.65 18.31 6.96
N SER A 422 -16.12 17.13 6.57
CA SER A 422 -17.09 16.97 5.46
C SER A 422 -18.36 17.85 5.59
N PHE A 423 -18.73 18.23 6.82
CA PHE A 423 -19.82 19.17 7.09
C PHE A 423 -19.53 20.63 6.66
N VAL A 424 -18.29 21.09 6.79
CA VAL A 424 -17.84 22.45 6.39
C VAL A 424 -17.91 22.59 4.87
N SER A 425 -17.43 21.57 4.17
CA SER A 425 -17.49 21.47 2.71
C SER A 425 -18.93 21.44 2.18
N TRP A 426 -19.81 20.68 2.83
CA TRP A 426 -21.23 20.63 2.49
C TRP A 426 -21.90 22.02 2.52
N ALA A 427 -21.46 22.90 3.43
CA ALA A 427 -21.92 24.29 3.53
C ALA A 427 -21.24 25.26 2.53
N GLY A 428 -20.37 24.76 1.64
CA GLY A 428 -19.67 25.56 0.62
C GLY A 428 -18.39 26.25 1.12
N PHE A 429 -17.95 25.97 2.34
CA PHE A 429 -16.75 26.54 2.95
C PHE A 429 -15.56 25.59 2.85
N ARG A 430 -14.35 26.17 2.88
CA ARG A 430 -13.06 25.46 2.78
C ARG A 430 -12.07 25.99 3.79
N ILE A 431 -11.15 25.15 4.23
CA ILE A 431 -9.96 25.62 4.96
C ILE A 431 -9.16 26.54 4.03
N SER A 432 -8.87 27.75 4.49
CA SER A 432 -8.27 28.82 3.70
C SER A 432 -6.76 28.68 3.50
N ASP A 433 -6.06 27.95 4.39
CA ASP A 433 -4.65 27.65 4.22
C ASP A 433 -4.45 26.31 3.48
N PRO A 434 -4.01 26.32 2.21
CA PRO A 434 -3.79 25.11 1.42
C PRO A 434 -2.57 24.30 1.89
N ASN A 435 -1.69 24.86 2.73
CA ASN A 435 -0.50 24.17 3.24
C ASN A 435 -0.78 23.45 4.56
N LEU A 436 -1.93 23.66 5.19
CA LEU A 436 -2.22 23.15 6.54
C LEU A 436 -2.11 21.62 6.66
N LEU A 437 -2.44 20.89 5.58
CA LEU A 437 -2.52 19.44 5.57
C LEU A 437 -1.42 18.77 4.73
N VAL A 438 -0.53 19.53 4.08
CA VAL A 438 0.48 18.98 3.14
C VAL A 438 1.57 18.14 3.82
N ALA A 439 1.72 18.29 5.15
CA ALA A 439 2.56 17.44 5.96
C ALA A 439 2.03 16.01 6.05
N HIS A 440 0.72 15.79 5.92
CA HIS A 440 0.09 14.47 6.05
C HIS A 440 -0.55 13.98 4.73
N HIS A 441 -0.96 14.88 3.85
CA HIS A 441 -1.57 14.54 2.56
C HIS A 441 -1.02 15.41 1.44
N ALA A 442 -0.39 14.78 0.45
CA ALA A 442 0.22 15.43 -0.70
C ALA A 442 -0.83 16.23 -1.49
N SER A 443 -0.45 17.45 -1.87
CA SER A 443 -1.21 18.18 -2.91
C SER A 443 -1.02 17.52 -4.28
N PRO A 444 -1.88 17.79 -5.27
CA PRO A 444 -1.64 17.35 -6.65
C PRO A 444 -0.28 17.77 -7.22
N GLU A 445 0.24 18.94 -6.82
CA GLU A 445 1.61 19.37 -7.16
C GLU A 445 2.66 18.46 -6.53
N ASP A 446 2.50 18.17 -5.23
CA ASP A 446 3.40 17.27 -4.51
C ASP A 446 3.35 15.85 -5.09
N ALA A 447 2.18 15.38 -5.52
CA ALA A 447 2.01 14.08 -6.18
C ALA A 447 2.83 13.98 -7.48
N ILE A 448 2.90 15.06 -8.28
CA ILE A 448 3.76 15.13 -9.46
C ILE A 448 5.24 15.03 -9.08
N ARG A 449 5.64 15.68 -7.99
CA ARG A 449 7.02 15.58 -7.49
C ARG A 449 7.34 14.19 -6.95
N ILE A 450 6.41 13.55 -6.21
CA ILE A 450 6.54 12.14 -5.80
C ILE A 450 6.71 11.24 -7.02
N HIS A 451 5.89 11.42 -8.07
CA HIS A 451 5.99 10.67 -9.32
C HIS A 451 7.39 10.75 -9.94
N GLN A 452 8.00 11.94 -9.94
CA GLN A 452 9.37 12.15 -10.42
C GLN A 452 10.41 11.53 -9.49
N ASP A 453 10.30 11.75 -8.18
CA ASP A 453 11.26 11.27 -7.18
C ASP A 453 11.32 9.73 -7.13
N VAL A 454 10.17 9.06 -7.23
CA VAL A 454 10.12 7.59 -7.30
C VAL A 454 10.41 7.03 -8.69
N GLN A 455 10.69 7.91 -9.68
CA GLN A 455 11.01 7.56 -11.07
C GLN A 455 9.92 6.69 -11.72
N SER A 456 8.66 7.07 -11.54
CA SER A 456 7.53 6.30 -12.05
C SER A 456 7.34 6.47 -13.56
N LYS A 457 7.20 5.37 -14.30
CA LYS A 457 6.82 5.38 -15.72
C LYS A 457 5.36 5.75 -15.92
N HIS A 458 4.45 5.21 -15.11
CA HIS A 458 3.03 5.54 -15.19
C HIS A 458 2.48 5.81 -13.80
N SER A 459 1.69 6.88 -13.64
CA SER A 459 1.02 7.16 -12.37
C SER A 459 -0.45 7.51 -12.52
N ILE A 460 -1.24 7.00 -11.59
CA ILE A 460 -2.65 7.31 -11.45
C ILE A 460 -2.89 7.90 -10.05
N GLY A 461 -3.63 9.01 -10.02
CA GLY A 461 -4.06 9.66 -8.79
C GLY A 461 -5.06 8.81 -8.01
N ILE A 462 -4.88 8.73 -6.70
CA ILE A 462 -5.81 8.07 -5.75
C ILE A 462 -6.21 9.05 -4.63
N HIS A 463 -6.97 8.57 -3.64
CA HIS A 463 -7.39 9.33 -2.45
C HIS A 463 -8.24 10.57 -2.77
N HIS A 464 -8.91 10.60 -3.93
CA HIS A 464 -9.77 11.72 -4.34
C HIS A 464 -11.18 11.27 -4.70
N SER A 465 -12.10 12.24 -4.80
CA SER A 465 -13.49 12.10 -5.26
C SER A 465 -14.43 11.23 -4.40
N CYS A 466 -13.93 10.29 -3.61
CA CYS A 466 -14.75 9.27 -2.98
C CYS A 466 -15.28 9.69 -1.60
N PHE A 467 -14.43 10.18 -0.69
CA PHE A 467 -14.83 10.66 0.65
C PHE A 467 -14.66 12.17 0.80
N VAL A 468 -15.14 12.92 -0.20
CA VAL A 468 -15.10 14.40 -0.23
C VAL A 468 -16.48 14.99 0.11
N GLY A 469 -16.54 16.26 0.53
CA GLY A 469 -17.81 16.87 0.94
C GLY A 469 -18.75 17.20 -0.23
N ASN A 470 -18.20 17.44 -1.43
CA ASN A 470 -18.95 17.69 -2.66
C ASN A 470 -18.06 17.47 -3.92
N ASP A 471 -18.68 17.44 -5.12
CA ASP A 471 -17.93 17.29 -6.39
C ASP A 471 -16.98 18.48 -6.67
N LEU A 472 -17.23 19.65 -6.08
CA LEU A 472 -16.39 20.85 -6.28
C LEU A 472 -14.98 20.63 -5.73
N GLU A 473 -14.85 20.01 -4.55
CA GLU A 473 -13.56 19.61 -3.98
C GLU A 473 -12.82 18.61 -4.86
N SER A 474 -13.56 17.65 -5.42
CA SER A 474 -12.98 16.70 -6.36
C SER A 474 -12.43 17.41 -7.60
N LEU A 475 -13.20 18.34 -8.18
CA LEU A 475 -12.80 19.06 -9.39
C LEU A 475 -11.55 19.92 -9.19
N GLU A 476 -11.34 20.44 -7.98
CA GLU A 476 -10.15 21.23 -7.69
C GLU A 476 -8.87 20.41 -7.64
N ALA A 477 -8.94 19.20 -7.08
CA ALA A 477 -7.81 18.27 -7.13
C ALA A 477 -7.40 18.01 -8.59
N LEU A 478 -8.39 17.81 -9.48
CA LEU A 478 -8.15 17.61 -10.90
C LEU A 478 -7.60 18.87 -11.58
N ALA A 479 -8.15 20.05 -11.27
CA ALA A 479 -7.67 21.32 -11.81
C ALA A 479 -6.22 21.61 -11.40
N GLU A 480 -5.87 21.32 -10.15
CA GLU A 480 -4.52 21.50 -9.63
C GLU A 480 -3.55 20.46 -10.20
N LEU A 481 -3.99 19.21 -10.40
CA LEU A 481 -3.20 18.20 -11.09
C LEU A 481 -2.89 18.62 -12.53
N ASN A 482 -3.89 19.10 -13.29
CA ASN A 482 -3.67 19.54 -14.67
C ASN A 482 -2.68 20.72 -14.75
N ARG A 483 -2.82 21.72 -13.86
CA ARG A 483 -1.87 22.83 -13.76
C ARG A 483 -0.46 22.36 -13.40
N ALA A 484 -0.33 21.42 -12.46
CA ALA A 484 0.95 20.85 -12.10
C ALA A 484 1.57 20.06 -13.26
N LYS A 485 0.78 19.26 -13.98
CA LYS A 485 1.25 18.55 -15.18
C LYS A 485 1.80 19.50 -16.24
N GLU A 486 1.12 20.62 -16.49
CA GLU A 486 1.61 21.65 -17.42
C GLU A 486 2.93 22.26 -16.94
N LEU A 487 3.00 22.66 -15.66
CA LEU A 487 4.18 23.29 -15.06
C LEU A 487 5.41 22.38 -15.09
N TYR A 488 5.24 21.10 -14.76
CA TYR A 488 6.32 20.11 -14.69
C TYR A 488 6.47 19.30 -15.99
N LYS A 489 5.74 19.66 -17.06
CA LYS A 489 5.76 19.03 -18.39
C LYS A 489 5.49 17.51 -18.36
N ILE A 490 4.52 17.08 -17.55
CA ILE A 490 4.11 15.68 -17.42
C ILE A 490 2.94 15.38 -18.36
N GLY A 491 3.11 14.33 -19.18
CA GLY A 491 2.10 13.85 -20.12
C GLY A 491 0.91 13.17 -19.46
N SER A 492 -0.03 12.72 -20.28
CA SER A 492 -1.14 11.86 -19.83
C SER A 492 -0.63 10.50 -19.37
N PHE A 493 -1.33 9.83 -18.44
CA PHE A 493 -0.85 8.59 -17.82
C PHE A 493 -0.56 7.45 -18.81
N ASN A 494 -1.21 7.46 -19.98
CA ASN A 494 -1.00 6.49 -21.06
C ASN A 494 0.28 6.74 -21.87
N GLN A 495 0.99 7.84 -21.62
CA GLN A 495 2.29 8.14 -22.19
C GLN A 495 3.40 7.70 -21.20
N PRO A 496 4.59 7.34 -21.69
CA PRO A 496 5.74 7.08 -20.83
C PRO A 496 6.05 8.29 -19.92
N PHE A 497 6.30 8.02 -18.65
CA PHE A 497 6.49 9.01 -17.58
C PHE A 497 5.28 9.96 -17.44
N GLY A 498 4.08 9.41 -17.62
CA GLY A 498 2.81 10.13 -17.57
C GLY A 498 2.11 10.03 -16.22
N PHE A 499 1.27 11.03 -15.93
CA PHE A 499 0.39 11.06 -14.74
C PHE A 499 -1.04 11.41 -15.16
N GLY A 500 -2.04 10.72 -14.60
CA GLY A 500 -3.44 11.07 -14.78
C GLY A 500 -4.35 10.57 -13.68
N VAL A 501 -5.64 10.54 -13.98
CA VAL A 501 -6.71 9.97 -13.17
C VAL A 501 -7.58 9.10 -14.08
N VAL A 502 -8.35 8.21 -13.47
CA VAL A 502 -9.34 7.34 -14.16
C VAL A 502 -10.67 7.44 -13.44
N ASP A 503 -11.75 6.93 -14.03
CA ASP A 503 -13.05 6.83 -13.36
C ASP A 503 -13.06 5.72 -12.29
N VAL A 504 -13.89 5.87 -11.26
CA VAL A 504 -14.07 4.81 -10.25
C VAL A 504 -14.68 3.59 -10.93
N GLY A 505 -14.05 2.42 -10.80
CA GLY A 505 -14.43 1.18 -11.48
C GLY A 505 -13.78 0.98 -12.85
N GLU A 506 -13.10 1.99 -13.39
CA GLU A 506 -12.38 1.88 -14.65
C GLU A 506 -11.20 0.91 -14.53
N THR A 507 -11.02 0.09 -15.57
CA THR A 507 -9.90 -0.83 -15.69
C THR A 507 -9.01 -0.39 -16.84
N VAL A 508 -7.72 -0.22 -16.55
CA VAL A 508 -6.71 0.20 -17.52
C VAL A 508 -5.59 -0.84 -17.64
N GLU A 509 -5.07 -0.98 -18.85
CA GLU A 509 -3.86 -1.75 -19.12
C GLU A 509 -2.66 -0.79 -19.19
N ILE A 510 -1.56 -1.19 -18.58
CA ILE A 510 -0.32 -0.41 -18.48
C ILE A 510 0.80 -1.21 -19.13
N ASP A 511 1.41 -0.62 -20.15
CA ASP A 511 2.57 -1.19 -20.84
C ASP A 511 3.82 -1.08 -19.94
N LEU A 512 4.63 -2.15 -19.89
CA LEU A 512 5.80 -2.26 -18.99
C LEU A 512 7.13 -1.87 -19.64
#